data_AF-R6ZI37-F1
#
_entry.id   AF-R6ZI37-F1
#
_cell.length_a   1.000
_cell.length_b   1.000
_cell.length_c   1.000
_cell.angle_alpha   90.00
_cell.angle_beta   90.00
_cell.angle_gamma   90.00
#
_symmetry.space_group_name_H-M   'P 1'
#
loop_
_entity.id
_entity.type
_entity.pdbx_description
1 polymer ?
#
loop_
_entity_poly.entity_id
_entity_poly.type
_entity_poly.pdbx_seq_one_letter_code
_entity_poly.pdbx_strand_id
1 'polypeptide(L)' 'MEELLQILSEIQIPFAYHHFAEEESPEPPFICYLLSGNNNFSADGKIYYKINEVHIELYTD' A
#
# COMPACT_ATOMS: atom_id res chain seq x y z
N MET A 1 5.55 -7.24 0.87
CA MET A 1 5.41 -6.15 1.85
C MET A 1 6.69 -5.35 1.97
N GLU A 2 7.84 -5.98 2.24
CA GLU A 2 9.13 -5.28 2.30
C GLU A 2 9.42 -4.46 1.05
N GLU A 3 9.24 -5.03 -0.15
CA GLU A 3 9.44 -4.32 -1.42
C GLU A 3 8.53 -3.09 -1.58
N LEU A 4 7.25 -3.19 -1.19
CA LEU A 4 6.32 -2.06 -1.21
C LEU A 4 6.80 -0.95 -0.26
N LEU A 5 7.20 -1.32 0.97
CA LEU A 5 7.68 -0.35 1.96
C LEU A 5 8.98 0.31 1.52
N GLN A 6 9.86 -0.42 0.83
CA GLN A 6 11.07 0.12 0.25
C GLN A 6 10.74 1.16 -0.82
N ILE A 7 9.85 0.83 -1.76
CA ILE A 7 9.38 1.78 -2.79
C ILE A 7 8.78 3.03 -2.14
N LEU A 8 7.87 2.87 -1.17
CA LEU A 8 7.24 4.00 -0.48
C LEU A 8 8.26 4.87 0.27
N SER A 9 9.29 4.25 0.86
CA SER A 9 10.37 4.99 1.54
C SER A 9 11.22 5.80 0.57
N GLU A 10 11.43 5.32 -0.65
CA GLU A 10 12.16 6.03 -1.71
C GLU A 10 11.40 7.24 -2.27
N ILE A 11 10.06 7.28 -2.13
CA ILE A 11 9.21 8.40 -2.60
C ILE A 11 9.39 9.67 -1.75
N GLN A 12 9.92 9.55 -0.53
CA GLN A 12 10.13 10.69 0.40
C GLN A 12 8.87 11.48 0.77
N ILE A 13 7.69 10.85 0.69
CA ILE A 13 6.41 11.39 1.14
C ILE A 13 5.97 10.62 2.40
N PRO A 14 5.43 11.27 3.45
CA PRO A 14 4.88 10.56 4.60
C PRO A 14 3.80 9.57 4.18
N PHE A 15 3.86 8.34 4.72
CA PHE A 15 2.88 7.31 4.38
C PHE A 15 2.44 6.48 5.58
N ALA A 16 1.21 5.99 5.55
CA ALA A 16 0.64 5.10 6.56
C ALA A 16 -0.17 3.96 5.93
N TYR A 17 -0.34 2.88 6.69
CA TYR A 17 -1.26 1.80 6.30
C TYR A 17 -2.68 2.18 6.68
N HIS A 18 -3.60 2.20 5.71
CA HIS A 18 -5.03 2.49 5.86
C HIS A 18 -5.41 3.90 6.37
N HIS A 19 -4.76 4.43 7.39
CA HIS A 19 -5.03 5.77 7.94
C HIS A 19 -3.88 6.24 8.85
N PHE A 20 -3.83 7.55 9.10
CA PHE A 20 -3.11 8.15 10.23
C PHE A 20 -4.05 8.24 11.44
N ALA A 21 -3.51 8.19 12.66
CA ALA A 21 -4.31 8.45 13.85
C ALA A 21 -4.82 9.90 13.86
N GLU A 22 -5.94 10.14 14.55
CA GLU A 22 -6.45 11.50 14.75
C GLU A 22 -5.34 12.38 15.35
N GLU A 23 -5.16 13.58 14.81
CA GLU A 23 -4.09 14.54 15.18
C GLU A 23 -2.64 14.12 14.81
N GLU A 24 -2.42 12.90 14.30
CA GLU A 24 -1.11 12.45 13.78
C GLU A 24 -1.03 12.50 12.25
N SER A 25 -2.09 12.96 11.57
CA SER A 25 -2.07 13.16 10.13
C SER A 25 -1.09 14.29 9.78
N PRO A 26 -0.06 14.03 8.95
CA PRO A 26 0.78 15.09 8.43
C PRO A 26 -0.04 16.02 7.52
N GLU A 27 0.44 17.25 7.36
CA GLU A 27 -0.05 18.14 6.32
C GLU A 27 0.18 17.50 4.93
N PRO A 28 -0.77 17.61 3.99
CA PRO A 28 -0.56 17.13 2.63
C PRO A 28 0.73 17.70 1.98
N PRO A 29 1.45 16.93 1.14
CA PRO A 29 1.05 15.63 0.63
C PRO A 29 1.39 14.46 1.57
N PHE A 30 0.48 13.50 1.65
CA PHE A 30 0.71 12.22 2.31
C PHE A 30 0.05 11.06 1.58
N ILE A 31 0.52 9.85 1.86
CA ILE A 31 0.04 8.62 1.24
C ILE A 31 -0.63 7.71 2.27
N CYS A 32 -1.80 7.17 1.93
CA CYS A 32 -2.34 5.98 2.57
C CYS A 32 -2.20 4.80 1.61
N TYR A 33 -1.75 3.64 2.10
CA TYR A 33 -1.78 2.41 1.32
C TYR A 33 -2.58 1.32 2.03
N LEU A 34 -3.27 0.50 1.25
CA LEU A 34 -4.01 -0.65 1.75
C LEU A 34 -3.86 -1.86 0.85
N LEU A 35 -3.99 -3.05 1.44
CA LEU A 35 -4.05 -4.31 0.70
C LEU A 35 -5.51 -4.61 0.41
N SER A 36 -5.97 -4.30 -0.80
CA SER A 36 -7.36 -4.43 -1.21
C SER A 36 -7.77 -5.88 -1.49
N GLY A 37 -6.80 -6.75 -1.74
CA GLY A 37 -7.05 -8.17 -1.95
C GLY A 37 -5.87 -8.93 -2.54
N ASN A 38 -6.17 -10.11 -3.07
CA ASN A 38 -5.23 -10.89 -3.84
C ASN A 38 -5.90 -11.36 -5.14
N ASN A 39 -5.11 -11.37 -6.22
CA ASN A 39 -5.54 -11.88 -7.52
C ASN A 39 -4.59 -12.99 -7.97
N ASN A 40 -4.48 -14.02 -7.14
CA ASN A 40 -3.49 -15.09 -7.31
C ASN A 40 -3.74 -15.87 -8.61
N PHE A 41 -2.68 -16.08 -9.38
CA PHE A 41 -2.74 -17.01 -10.51
C PHE A 41 -2.74 -18.45 -9.99
N SER A 42 -3.84 -19.15 -10.29
CA SER A 42 -4.11 -20.50 -9.78
C SER A 42 -4.10 -21.52 -10.92
N ALA A 43 -3.43 -22.66 -10.72
CA ALA A 43 -3.37 -23.79 -11.64
C ALA A 43 -3.31 -25.10 -10.83
N ASP A 44 -4.02 -26.13 -11.30
CA ASP A 44 -4.05 -27.47 -10.67
C ASP A 44 -4.41 -27.47 -9.17
N GLY A 45 -5.32 -26.57 -8.76
CA GLY A 45 -5.73 -26.42 -7.36
C GLY A 45 -4.65 -25.82 -6.45
N LYS A 46 -3.58 -25.26 -7.02
CA LYS A 46 -2.49 -24.57 -6.31
C LYS A 46 -2.38 -23.12 -6.76
N ILE A 47 -1.93 -22.26 -5.85
CA ILE A 47 -1.52 -20.90 -6.19
C ILE A 47 -0.12 -20.99 -6.79
N TYR A 48 -0.02 -20.80 -8.11
CA TYR A 48 1.25 -20.86 -8.84
C TYR A 48 2.00 -19.53 -8.75
N TYR A 49 1.25 -18.42 -8.70
CA TYR A 49 1.84 -17.09 -8.50
C TYR A 49 0.96 -16.25 -7.57
N LYS A 50 1.58 -15.70 -6.52
CA LYS A 50 0.90 -14.83 -5.54
C LYS A 50 0.90 -13.40 -6.05
N ILE A 51 -0.27 -12.79 -6.13
CA ILE A 51 -0.44 -11.39 -6.53
C ILE A 51 -1.20 -10.70 -5.42
N ASN A 52 -0.57 -9.71 -4.80
CA ASN A 52 -1.22 -8.83 -3.83
C ASN A 52 -1.64 -7.55 -4.55
N GLU A 53 -2.89 -7.17 -4.39
CA GLU A 53 -3.39 -5.89 -4.87
C GLU A 53 -3.15 -4.83 -3.79
N VAL A 54 -2.48 -3.75 -4.17
CA VAL A 54 -2.16 -2.62 -3.29
C VAL A 54 -2.84 -1.40 -3.87
N HIS A 55 -3.69 -0.74 -3.08
CA HIS A 55 -4.19 0.59 -3.42
C HIS A 55 -3.30 1.62 -2.74
N ILE A 56 -2.89 2.63 -3.51
CA ILE A 56 -2.08 3.76 -3.04
C ILE A 56 -2.91 5.01 -3.27
N GLU A 57 -3.18 5.72 -2.19
CA GLU A 57 -4.00 6.93 -2.16
C GLU A 57 -3.08 8.10 -1.80
N LEU A 58 -2.98 9.09 -2.70
CA LEU A 58 -2.22 10.31 -2.48
C LEU A 58 -3.20 11.45 -2.16
N TYR A 59 -3.04 12.04 -0.99
CA TYR A 59 -3.82 13.19 -0.55
C TYR A 59 -3.00 14.46 -0.76
N THR A 60 -3.58 15.45 -1.42
CA THR A 60 -2.98 16.77 -1.72
C THR A 60 -4.04 17.86 -1.57
N ASP A 61 -3.61 19.12 -1.52
CA ASP A 61 -4.49 20.31 -1.65
C ASP A 61 -5.08 20.46 -3.06
#